data_AF-A0A933H3H4-F1
#
_entry.id   AF-A0A933H3H4-F1
#
_cell.length_a   1.000
_cell.length_b   1.000
_cell.length_c   1.000
_cell.angle_alpha   90.00
_cell.angle_beta   90.00
_cell.angle_gamma   90.00
#
_symmetry.space_group_name_H-M   'P 1'
#
loop_
_entity.id
_entity.type
_entity.pdbx_description
1 polymer ?
#
loop_
_entity_poly.entity_id
_entity_poly.type
_entity_poly.pdbx_seq_one_letter_code
_entity_poly.pdbx_strand_id
1 'polypeptide(L)'
;MSRHHSRLTRQGAHYVVEDLGSTNGTFVNSSRVSGQYTLNLGDIVSLGDTVAMVFEGIPTEAAATMVGSFGASVITGEQPRAPVASYTPPPPPQSISAPEPINVSAPKSNRGMMIAGVGCLALICCAASSGVAVFLWYAPPSFWKSIGF
;
A
#
# COMPACT_ATOMS: atom_id res chain seq x y z
N MET A 1 0.45 9.00 2.62
CA MET A 1 1.49 8.84 1.58
C MET A 1 2.85 8.92 2.25
N SER A 2 3.55 7.78 2.38
CA SER A 2 4.94 7.79 2.87
C SER A 2 5.86 8.28 1.74
N ARG A 3 6.89 9.05 2.08
CA ARG A 3 7.94 9.44 1.12
C ARG A 3 8.88 8.28 0.77
N HIS A 4 8.92 7.25 1.62
CA HIS A 4 9.70 6.03 1.41
C HIS A 4 8.81 4.84 1.79
N HIS A 5 8.24 4.17 0.78
CA HIS A 5 7.25 3.11 1.00
C HIS A 5 7.94 1.73 1.04
N SER A 6 8.70 1.42 0.00
CA SER A 6 9.48 0.20 -0.11
C SER A 6 10.86 0.47 -0.70
N ARG A 7 11.76 -0.50 -0.54
CA ARG A 7 13.07 -0.54 -1.18
C ARG A 7 13.15 -1.77 -2.07
N LEU A 8 13.58 -1.59 -3.30
CA LEU A 8 13.94 -2.67 -4.20
C LEU A 8 15.47 -2.75 -4.29
N THR A 9 16.04 -3.92 -4.00
CA THR A 9 17.48 -4.18 -4.04
C THR A 9 17.75 -5.35 -4.96
N ARG A 10 18.68 -5.19 -5.90
CA ARG A 10 19.14 -6.31 -6.74
C ARG A 10 20.21 -7.10 -5.97
N GLN A 11 19.96 -8.39 -5.76
CA GLN A 11 20.89 -9.34 -5.16
C GLN A 11 21.28 -10.39 -6.21
N GLY A 12 22.39 -10.15 -6.91
CA GLY A 12 22.86 -11.00 -8.00
C GLY A 12 21.90 -11.03 -9.19
N ALA A 13 21.35 -12.20 -9.47
CA ALA A 13 20.34 -12.43 -10.51
C ALA A 13 18.90 -12.15 -10.07
N HIS A 14 18.68 -11.91 -8.77
CA HIS A 14 17.34 -11.74 -8.21
C HIS A 14 17.09 -10.31 -7.76
N TYR A 15 15.83 -9.93 -7.71
CA TYR A 15 15.38 -8.67 -7.12
C TYR A 15 14.67 -8.96 -5.80
N VAL A 16 14.93 -8.13 -4.81
CA VAL A 16 14.36 -8.27 -3.46
C VAL A 16 13.66 -6.98 -3.11
N VAL A 17 12.40 -7.09 -2.69
CA VAL A 17 11.60 -5.96 -2.17
C VAL A 17 11.51 -6.05 -0.65
N GLU A 18 11.61 -4.90 0.01
CA GLU A 18 11.49 -4.75 1.45
C GLU A 18 10.59 -3.55 1.77
N ASP A 19 9.68 -3.70 2.74
CA ASP A 19 8.84 -2.60 3.23
C ASP A 19 9.61 -1.77 4.27
N LEU A 20 9.65 -0.44 4.11
CA LEU A 20 10.41 0.44 5.01
C LEU A 20 9.55 0.98 6.17
N GLY A 21 8.58 0.19 6.64
CA GLY A 21 7.61 0.63 7.64
C GLY A 21 6.57 1.59 7.04
N SER A 22 6.10 1.29 5.84
CA SER A 22 5.12 2.15 5.18
C SER A 22 3.78 2.15 5.92
N THR A 23 3.11 3.32 5.94
CA THR A 23 1.84 3.48 6.65
C THR A 23 0.76 2.51 6.18
N ASN A 24 0.72 2.20 4.88
CA ASN A 24 -0.29 1.33 4.28
C ASN A 24 0.25 -0.07 3.98
N GLY A 25 1.56 -0.33 4.15
CA GLY A 25 2.21 -1.58 3.80
C GLY A 25 2.55 -1.71 2.30
N THR A 26 3.47 -2.62 2.03
CA THR A 26 3.81 -3.11 0.70
C THR A 26 3.32 -4.55 0.57
N PHE A 27 2.69 -4.88 -0.55
CA PHE A 27 2.12 -6.20 -0.83
C PHE A 27 2.73 -6.78 -2.10
N VAL A 28 2.93 -8.10 -2.13
CA VAL A 28 3.27 -8.86 -3.33
C VAL A 28 2.24 -9.95 -3.53
N ASN A 29 1.61 -10.01 -4.71
CA ASN A 29 0.53 -10.95 -5.03
C ASN A 29 -0.55 -10.99 -3.93
N SER A 30 -0.97 -9.81 -3.45
CA SER A 30 -1.92 -9.60 -2.33
C SER A 30 -1.45 -10.01 -0.92
N SER A 31 -0.21 -10.50 -0.77
CA SER A 31 0.38 -10.82 0.54
C SER A 31 1.26 -9.68 1.06
N ARG A 32 1.10 -9.29 2.34
CA ARG A 32 1.89 -8.20 2.93
C ARG A 32 3.33 -8.64 3.17
N VAL A 33 4.28 -7.82 2.72
CA VAL A 33 5.71 -8.04 2.93
C VAL A 33 6.08 -7.61 4.35
N SER A 34 6.65 -8.51 5.15
CA SER A 34 7.11 -8.24 6.53
C SER A 34 8.64 -8.29 6.69
N GLY A 35 9.38 -8.30 5.58
CA GLY A 35 10.84 -8.41 5.53
C GLY A 35 11.34 -8.36 4.09
N GLN A 36 12.42 -9.08 3.78
CA GLN A 36 12.91 -9.23 2.41
C GLN A 36 12.08 -10.27 1.65
N TYR A 37 11.53 -9.90 0.50
CA TYR A 37 10.80 -10.78 -0.40
C TYR A 37 11.48 -10.80 -1.78
N THR A 38 11.86 -11.98 -2.26
CA THR A 38 12.46 -12.14 -3.59
C THR A 38 11.38 -12.12 -4.67
N LEU A 39 11.44 -11.14 -5.57
CA LEU A 39 10.53 -10.99 -6.69
C LEU A 39 10.85 -11.97 -7.82
N ASN A 40 9.79 -12.54 -8.38
CA ASN A 40 9.79 -13.32 -9.61
C ASN A 40 9.10 -12.55 -10.73
N LEU A 41 9.43 -12.90 -11.97
CA LEU A 41 8.81 -12.33 -13.15
C LEU A 41 7.28 -12.56 -13.12
N GLY A 42 6.51 -11.50 -13.32
CA GLY A 42 5.06 -11.49 -13.26
C GLY A 42 4.47 -11.18 -11.88
N ASP A 43 5.28 -11.02 -10.83
CA ASP A 43 4.78 -10.69 -9.50
C ASP A 43 4.12 -9.31 -9.47
N ILE A 44 2.95 -9.20 -8.83
CA ILE A 44 2.25 -7.93 -8.66
C ILE A 44 2.66 -7.29 -7.34
N VAL A 45 3.37 -6.17 -7.41
CA VAL A 45 3.77 -5.37 -6.24
C VAL A 45 2.80 -4.21 -6.05
N SER A 46 2.12 -4.17 -4.91
CA SER A 46 1.20 -3.09 -4.53
C SER A 46 1.74 -2.26 -3.37
N LEU A 47 1.63 -0.94 -3.47
CA LEU A 47 1.97 0.03 -2.42
C LEU A 47 0.66 0.57 -1.84
N GLY A 48 0.25 0.00 -0.71
CA GLY A 48 -1.09 0.20 -0.16
C GLY A 48 -2.20 -0.13 -1.18
N ASP A 49 -3.30 0.62 -1.12
CA ASP A 49 -4.47 0.42 -1.97
C ASP A 49 -4.48 1.30 -3.23
N THR A 50 -3.40 2.04 -3.47
CA THR A 50 -3.38 3.12 -4.48
C THR A 50 -2.57 2.77 -5.72
N VAL A 51 -1.47 2.03 -5.57
CA VAL A 51 -0.53 1.75 -6.66
C VAL A 51 -0.28 0.26 -6.74
N ALA A 52 -0.42 -0.32 -7.92
CA ALA A 52 -0.05 -1.70 -8.22
C ALA A 52 0.81 -1.73 -9.49
N MET A 53 1.88 -2.52 -9.48
CA MET A 53 2.87 -2.63 -10.54
C MET A 53 3.16 -4.11 -10.78
N VAL A 54 3.42 -4.50 -12.04
CA VAL A 54 3.86 -5.85 -12.37
C VAL A 54 5.38 -5.84 -12.47
N PHE A 55 6.04 -6.80 -11.82
CA PHE A 55 7.48 -6.98 -11.93
C PHE A 55 7.80 -7.75 -13.20
N GLU A 56 8.15 -7.02 -14.25
CA GLU A 56 8.62 -7.59 -15.51
C GLU A 56 10.15 -7.47 -15.61
N GLY A 57 10.74 -8.43 -16.30
CA GLY A 57 12.15 -8.45 -16.61
C GLY A 57 12.34 -9.02 -18.00
N ILE A 58 13.22 -8.38 -18.77
CA ILE A 58 13.60 -8.88 -20.09
C ILE A 58 14.60 -10.01 -19.83
N PRO A 59 14.28 -11.28 -20.16
CA PRO A 59 15.26 -12.35 -20.02
C PRO A 59 16.45 -11.99 -20.90
N THR A 60 17.55 -11.62 -20.26
CA THR A 60 18.82 -11.43 -20.97
C THR A 60 19.30 -12.84 -21.27
N GLU A 61 19.54 -13.12 -22.54
CA GLU A 61 19.83 -14.42 -23.17
C GLU A 61 20.92 -15.29 -22.50
N ALA A 62 21.60 -14.77 -21.49
CA ALA A 62 22.56 -15.47 -20.64
C ALA A 62 21.97 -16.60 -19.75
N ALA A 63 20.64 -16.77 -19.69
CA ALA A 63 19.99 -17.78 -18.84
C ALA A 63 19.44 -19.01 -19.58
N ALA A 64 19.71 -19.20 -20.87
CA ALA A 64 19.04 -20.21 -21.70
C ALA A 64 19.68 -21.62 -21.77
N THR A 65 20.71 -21.96 -20.97
CA THR A 65 21.47 -23.24 -21.17
C THR A 65 21.55 -24.19 -19.97
N MET A 66 20.90 -23.94 -18.83
CA MET A 66 21.03 -24.88 -17.70
C MET A 66 19.99 -26.02 -17.74
N VAL A 67 20.12 -26.94 -18.70
CA VAL A 67 19.72 -28.34 -18.50
C VAL A 67 20.93 -29.05 -17.88
N GLY A 68 20.96 -29.08 -16.54
CA GLY A 68 22.00 -29.71 -15.76
C GLY A 68 21.43 -30.84 -14.90
N SER A 69 21.52 -32.05 -15.43
CA SER A 69 21.26 -33.32 -14.75
C SER A 69 21.98 -33.39 -13.39
N PHE A 70 21.24 -33.48 -12.28
CA PHE A 70 21.79 -33.95 -11.01
C PHE A 70 21.73 -35.47 -10.95
N GLY A 71 22.49 -36.11 -11.83
CA GLY A 71 22.90 -37.50 -11.69
C GLY A 71 23.91 -37.62 -10.56
N ALA A 72 23.73 -38.64 -9.73
CA ALA A 72 24.56 -38.97 -8.59
C ALA A 72 26.07 -39.00 -8.93
N SER A 73 26.89 -38.36 -8.10
CA SER A 73 28.28 -38.77 -7.94
C SER A 73 28.71 -38.59 -6.49
N VAL A 74 28.77 -39.73 -5.80
CA VAL A 74 29.62 -39.95 -4.63
C VAL A 74 31.06 -39.63 -5.04
N ILE A 75 31.70 -38.66 -4.40
CA ILE A 75 33.16 -38.54 -4.39
C ILE A 75 33.59 -38.32 -2.95
N THR A 76 34.13 -39.39 -2.38
CA THR A 76 35.04 -39.38 -1.24
C THR A 76 36.23 -38.48 -1.56
N GLY A 77 36.37 -37.37 -0.83
CA GLY A 77 37.52 -36.48 -0.87
C GLY A 77 37.81 -35.98 0.55
N GLU A 78 38.93 -36.41 1.09
CA GLU A 78 39.45 -36.03 2.40
C GLU A 78 39.69 -34.51 2.44
N GLN A 79 38.90 -33.79 3.23
CA GLN A 79 38.94 -32.33 3.33
C GLN A 79 40.12 -31.88 4.21
N PRO A 80 41.10 -31.10 3.69
CA PRO A 80 42.14 -30.50 4.51
C PRO A 80 41.50 -29.59 5.57
N ARG A 81 41.76 -29.88 6.84
CA ARG A 81 41.22 -29.20 8.02
C ARG A 81 41.58 -27.70 7.97
N ALA A 82 40.60 -26.85 7.64
CA ALA A 82 40.67 -25.42 7.94
C ALA A 82 40.62 -25.21 9.47
N PRO A 83 41.26 -24.17 10.03
CA PRO A 83 41.24 -23.90 11.46
C PRO A 83 39.79 -23.70 11.91
N VAL A 84 39.37 -24.41 12.96
CA VAL A 84 38.05 -24.25 13.56
C VAL A 84 37.97 -22.83 14.14
N ALA A 85 37.36 -21.91 13.40
CA ALA A 85 36.86 -20.68 13.98
C ALA A 85 35.83 -21.08 15.04
N SER A 86 36.04 -20.65 16.28
CA SER A 86 35.16 -20.89 17.41
C SER A 86 33.76 -20.33 17.09
N TYR A 87 32.86 -21.21 16.68
CA TYR A 87 31.46 -20.87 16.50
C TYR A 87 30.87 -20.61 17.89
N THR A 88 30.50 -19.35 18.16
CA THR A 88 29.61 -19.06 19.27
C THR A 88 28.19 -19.26 18.74
N PRO A 89 27.39 -20.18 19.31
CA PRO A 89 26.03 -20.38 18.85
C PRO A 89 25.22 -19.07 18.98
N PRO A 90 24.39 -18.71 18.00
CA PRO A 90 23.45 -17.61 18.15
C PRO A 90 22.55 -17.91 19.35
N PRO A 91 22.16 -16.88 20.13
CA PRO A 91 21.24 -17.09 21.24
C PRO A 91 19.97 -17.79 20.73
N PRO A 92 19.41 -18.73 21.50
CA PRO A 92 18.18 -19.42 21.12
C PRO A 92 17.10 -18.38 20.77
N PRO A 93 16.24 -18.65 19.77
CA PRO A 93 15.18 -17.73 19.39
C PRO A 93 14.39 -17.36 20.65
N GLN A 94 14.42 -16.08 21.02
CA GLN A 94 13.62 -15.60 22.12
C GLN A 94 12.17 -15.97 21.81
N SER A 95 11.50 -16.67 22.73
CA SER A 95 10.07 -16.88 22.64
C SER A 95 9.41 -15.52 22.53
N ILE A 96 9.06 -15.13 21.31
CA ILE A 96 8.20 -13.99 21.05
C ILE A 96 6.87 -14.38 21.66
N SER A 97 6.60 -13.89 22.87
CA SER A 97 5.25 -13.92 23.43
C SER A 97 4.32 -13.43 22.33
N ALA A 98 3.32 -14.25 21.98
CA ALA A 98 2.36 -13.92 20.93
C ALA A 98 1.95 -12.45 21.09
N PRO A 99 2.05 -11.62 20.03
CA PRO A 99 1.71 -10.22 20.14
C PRO A 99 0.30 -10.16 20.72
N GLU A 100 0.16 -9.43 21.83
CA GLU A 100 -1.13 -9.11 22.42
C GLU A 100 -2.06 -8.68 21.28
N PRO A 101 -3.30 -9.21 21.20
CA PRO A 101 -4.18 -8.92 20.08
C PRO A 101 -4.27 -7.40 19.96
N ILE A 102 -3.61 -6.87 18.93
CA ILE A 102 -3.58 -5.44 18.67
C ILE A 102 -5.04 -5.10 18.46
N ASN A 103 -5.61 -4.34 19.39
CA ASN A 103 -6.95 -3.79 19.23
C ASN A 103 -6.86 -2.76 18.11
N VAL A 104 -6.84 -3.22 16.87
CA VAL A 104 -6.91 -2.40 15.68
C VAL A 104 -8.33 -1.87 15.63
N SER A 105 -8.57 -0.80 16.37
CA SER A 105 -9.79 -0.02 16.24
C SER A 105 -9.95 0.34 14.76
N ALA A 106 -11.04 -0.14 14.16
CA ALA A 106 -11.35 0.08 12.75
C ALA A 106 -11.27 1.57 12.39
N PRO A 107 -10.85 1.94 11.16
CA PRO A 107 -10.81 3.33 10.75
C PRO A 107 -12.19 3.96 10.92
N LYS A 108 -12.29 4.93 11.84
CA LYS A 108 -13.52 5.67 12.12
C LYS A 108 -13.97 6.32 10.81
N SER A 109 -15.05 5.80 10.21
CA SER A 109 -15.59 6.37 8.99
C SER A 109 -16.22 7.72 9.31
N ASN A 110 -15.64 8.80 8.76
CA ASN A 110 -16.10 10.18 9.01
C ASN A 110 -17.34 10.53 8.17
N ARG A 111 -18.33 9.63 8.14
CA ARG A 111 -19.62 9.84 7.45
C ARG A 111 -20.39 11.03 8.02
N GLY A 112 -20.11 11.44 9.26
CA GLY A 112 -20.76 12.57 9.92
C GLY A 112 -20.44 13.94 9.31
N MET A 113 -19.28 14.11 8.65
CA MET A 113 -18.86 15.43 8.15
C MET A 113 -19.51 15.81 6.82
N MET A 114 -19.96 14.83 6.02
CA MET A 114 -20.72 15.11 4.79
C MET A 114 -22.18 15.49 5.06
N ILE A 115 -22.80 14.95 6.12
CA ILE A 115 -24.19 15.26 6.48
C ILE A 115 -24.32 16.72 6.95
N ALA A 116 -23.31 17.23 7.68
CA ALA A 116 -23.30 18.62 8.14
C ALA A 116 -23.22 19.64 6.99
N GLY A 117 -22.43 19.36 5.95
CA GLY A 117 -22.29 20.26 4.79
C GLY A 117 -23.57 20.36 3.95
N VAL A 118 -24.23 19.22 3.69
CA VAL A 118 -25.49 19.18 2.92
C VAL A 118 -26.62 19.85 3.69
N GLY A 119 -26.68 19.66 5.02
CA GLY A 119 -27.68 20.30 5.88
C GLY A 119 -27.58 21.83 5.86
N CYS A 120 -26.37 22.39 6.01
CA CYS A 120 -26.17 23.85 5.95
C CYS A 120 -26.52 24.43 4.57
N LEU A 121 -26.13 23.76 3.48
CA LEU A 121 -26.45 24.22 2.13
C LEU A 121 -27.97 24.24 1.88
N ALA A 122 -28.69 23.20 2.30
CA ALA A 122 -30.15 23.14 2.17
C ALA A 122 -30.84 24.25 2.97
N LEU A 123 -30.38 24.54 4.20
CA LEU A 123 -30.94 25.62 5.04
C LEU A 123 -30.71 27.00 4.41
N ILE A 124 -29.53 27.25 3.85
CA ILE A 124 -29.21 28.52 3.16
C ILE A 124 -30.09 28.68 1.92
N CYS A 125 -30.28 27.63 1.11
CA CYS A 125 -31.15 27.68 -0.05
C CYS A 125 -32.62 27.94 0.34
N CYS A 126 -33.11 27.28 1.40
CA CYS A 126 -34.46 27.53 1.91
C CYS A 126 -34.63 28.98 2.37
N ALA A 127 -33.69 29.53 3.15
CA ALA A 127 -33.74 30.90 3.62
C ALA A 127 -33.65 31.94 2.48
N ALA A 128 -32.84 31.67 1.45
CA ALA A 128 -32.77 32.53 0.27
C ALA A 128 -34.08 32.50 -0.53
N SER A 129 -34.66 31.31 -0.72
CA SER A 129 -35.92 31.16 -1.46
C SER A 129 -37.11 31.84 -0.77
N SER A 130 -37.20 31.75 0.56
CA SER A 130 -38.24 32.44 1.32
C SER A 130 -38.06 33.95 1.31
N GLY A 131 -36.82 34.44 1.38
CA GLY A 131 -36.51 35.86 1.25
C GLY A 131 -36.93 36.45 -0.10
N VAL A 132 -36.63 35.75 -1.20
CA VAL A 132 -37.05 36.16 -2.55
C VAL A 132 -38.56 36.11 -2.70
N ALA A 133 -39.22 35.07 -2.18
CA ALA A 133 -40.68 34.95 -2.25
C ALA A 133 -41.39 36.08 -1.47
N VAL A 134 -40.92 36.40 -0.26
CA VAL A 134 -41.47 37.51 0.54
C VAL A 134 -41.20 38.85 -0.14
N PHE A 135 -40.01 39.05 -0.70
CA PHE A 135 -39.67 40.26 -1.44
C PHE A 135 -40.58 40.44 -2.66
N LEU A 136 -40.82 39.39 -3.44
CA LEU A 136 -41.72 39.44 -4.60
C LEU A 136 -43.19 39.67 -4.19
N TRP A 137 -43.63 39.14 -3.05
CA TRP A 137 -44.97 39.39 -2.51
C TRP A 137 -45.17 40.84 -2.07
N TYR A 138 -44.14 41.44 -1.46
CA TYR A 138 -44.16 42.82 -0.97
C TYR A 138 -43.62 43.84 -1.97
N ALA A 139 -43.19 43.41 -3.16
CA ALA A 139 -42.59 44.28 -4.15
C ALA A 139 -43.61 45.33 -4.62
N PRO A 140 -43.26 46.63 -4.57
CA PRO A 140 -44.17 47.70 -4.98
C PRO A 140 -44.48 47.62 -6.48
N PRO A 141 -45.64 48.14 -6.95
CA PRO A 141 -46.03 48.10 -8.37
C PRO A 141 -45.02 48.76 -9.33
N SER A 142 -44.18 49.67 -8.83
CA SER A 142 -43.08 50.29 -9.59
C SER A 142 -41.97 49.31 -9.95
N PHE A 143 -41.75 48.28 -9.14
CA PHE A 143 -40.77 47.23 -9.41
C PHE A 143 -41.18 46.42 -10.65
N TRP A 144 -42.45 45.99 -10.71
CA TRP A 144 -42.99 45.20 -11.83
C TRP A 144 -42.90 45.92 -13.18
N LYS A 145 -43.10 47.24 -13.20
CA LYS A 145 -42.91 48.08 -14.39
C LYS A 145 -41.46 48.10 -14.89
N SER A 146 -40.48 47.93 -14.01
CA SER A 146 -39.06 47.87 -14.37
C SER A 146 -38.65 46.52 -14.99
N ILE A 147 -39.43 45.47 -14.75
CA ILE A 147 -39.19 44.10 -15.27
C ILE A 147 -39.99 43.81 -16.55
N GLY A 148 -40.79 44.76 -17.03
CA GLY A 148 -41.50 44.68 -18.31
C GLY A 148 -42.87 43.98 -18.27
N PHE A 149 -43.50 43.88 -17.10
CA PHE A 149 -44.91 43.47 -16.95
C PHE A 149 -45.84 44.67 -16.76
#